data_AF-A0AAU3ZD53-F1
#
_entry.id   AF-A0AAU3ZD53-F1
#
_cell.length_a   1.000
_cell.length_b   1.000
_cell.length_c   1.000
_cell.angle_alpha   90.00
_cell.angle_beta   90.00
_cell.angle_gamma   90.00
#
_symmetry.space_group_name_H-M   'P 1'
#
loop_
_entity.id
_entity.type
_entity.pdbx_description
1 polymer ?
#
loop_
_entity_poly.entity_id
_entity_poly.type
_entity_poly.pdbx_seq_one_letter_code
_entity_poly.pdbx_strand_id
1 'polypeptide(L)'
;MRILHTSDWHLGRSFHRVGLLEAQAAYLDHLVATVREHEVDAVLVAGDVYDRAVPPLAAVELFDRALHRLAEAGVATVMISGNHDSARRLGVGAGLIRLAGIHLRTDPAGCATPVLLSDAYGDVALYGLPYLEPALVRDELKAARAGHEAVLTAAMDRVHADLAVRAPGTRSVVLAHAFVAGGEPSDSERDITVGGVAAVPAGVFSGVDYVALGHLHGSQTLTERVRYSGSPLAYSFSEAAHRKTMWLIDLGPAGEIAAERIDCPVPRRLARIRGRLDALLEDPALERHEESWVEATLTDPVRPAEPMARLSARFPHMLSLVFEPDRNTGDPLASYAQRLKGRTDQQIAEDFVAHVRGGAGPDAAERGVLSGAIDDVRVDDGANEVAR
;
A
#
# COMPACT_ATOMS: atom_id res chain seq x y z
N MET A 1 13.44 22.23 -4.95
CA MET A 1 13.73 21.03 -4.15
C MET A 1 13.43 19.76 -4.92
N ARG A 2 14.35 18.80 -4.93
CA ARG A 2 14.20 17.50 -5.55
C ARG A 2 13.86 16.42 -4.51
N ILE A 3 12.77 15.70 -4.76
CA ILE A 3 12.15 14.79 -3.80
C ILE A 3 12.02 13.42 -4.44
N LEU A 4 12.39 12.36 -3.72
CA LEU A 4 12.15 10.98 -4.11
C LEU A 4 11.03 10.39 -3.26
N HIS A 5 9.89 10.07 -3.87
CA HIS A 5 8.71 9.55 -3.20
C HIS A 5 8.49 8.07 -3.51
N THR A 6 8.45 7.26 -2.44
CA THR A 6 8.14 5.83 -2.43
C THR A 6 7.19 5.47 -1.27
N SER A 7 6.60 4.28 -1.29
CA SER A 7 5.78 3.73 -0.21
C SER A 7 5.76 2.20 -0.23
N ASP A 8 5.01 1.59 0.69
CA ASP A 8 4.54 0.19 0.62
C ASP A 8 5.69 -0.81 0.43
N TRP A 9 6.77 -0.63 1.22
CA TRP A 9 7.95 -1.51 1.19
C TRP A 9 7.64 -2.91 1.68
N HIS A 10 6.71 -3.05 2.63
CA HIS A 10 6.31 -4.31 3.26
C HIS A 10 7.49 -5.24 3.58
N LEU A 11 8.54 -4.71 4.24
CA LEU A 11 9.75 -5.47 4.54
C LEU A 11 9.40 -6.76 5.29
N GLY A 12 9.92 -7.89 4.80
CA GLY A 12 9.64 -9.23 5.32
C GLY A 12 8.47 -9.96 4.66
N ARG A 13 7.75 -9.35 3.70
CA ARG A 13 6.70 -10.01 2.93
C ARG A 13 7.26 -11.17 2.09
N SER A 14 6.41 -12.16 1.87
CA SER A 14 6.65 -13.27 0.94
C SER A 14 5.58 -13.27 -0.14
N PHE A 15 5.91 -13.73 -1.34
CA PHE A 15 4.99 -13.88 -2.46
C PHE A 15 4.84 -15.35 -2.83
N HIS A 16 3.67 -15.94 -2.57
CA HIS A 16 3.40 -17.37 -2.77
C HIS A 16 4.52 -18.30 -2.21
N ARG A 17 4.94 -18.05 -0.97
CA ARG A 17 6.02 -18.77 -0.24
C ARG A 17 7.45 -18.48 -0.70
N VAL A 18 7.64 -17.66 -1.74
CA VAL A 18 8.95 -17.10 -2.08
C VAL A 18 9.22 -15.90 -1.19
N GLY A 19 10.28 -15.96 -0.39
CA GLY A 19 10.71 -14.80 0.41
C GLY A 19 11.22 -13.68 -0.49
N LEU A 20 10.82 -12.44 -0.22
CA LEU A 20 11.20 -11.28 -1.03
C LEU A 20 12.36 -10.46 -0.46
N LEU A 21 12.94 -10.89 0.67
CA LEU A 21 13.91 -10.09 1.43
C LEU A 21 15.14 -9.66 0.59
N GLU A 22 15.65 -10.55 -0.26
CA GLU A 22 16.77 -10.22 -1.16
C GLU A 22 16.39 -9.18 -2.21
N ALA A 23 15.19 -9.31 -2.81
CA ALA A 23 14.67 -8.32 -3.75
C ALA A 23 14.40 -6.97 -3.06
N GLN A 24 13.92 -7.00 -1.82
CA GLN A 24 13.74 -5.80 -0.99
C GLN A 24 15.07 -5.12 -0.69
N ALA A 25 16.12 -5.90 -0.38
CA ALA A 25 17.47 -5.37 -0.19
C ALA A 25 18.02 -4.74 -1.48
N ALA A 26 17.85 -5.40 -2.63
CA ALA A 26 18.27 -4.85 -3.92
C ALA A 26 17.52 -3.55 -4.28
N TYR A 27 16.23 -3.45 -3.94
CA TYR A 27 15.48 -2.22 -4.08
C TYR A 27 16.01 -1.10 -3.16
N LEU A 28 16.31 -1.39 -1.89
CA LEU A 28 16.89 -0.40 -0.97
C LEU A 28 18.31 0.02 -1.40
N ASP A 29 19.06 -0.88 -2.05
CA ASP A 29 20.32 -0.55 -2.71
C ASP A 29 20.12 0.43 -3.86
N HIS A 30 19.13 0.18 -4.71
CA HIS A 30 18.74 1.05 -5.79
C HIS A 30 18.23 2.41 -5.30
N LEU A 31 17.38 2.47 -4.27
CA LEU A 31 16.86 3.70 -3.67
C LEU A 31 18.01 4.64 -3.28
N VAL A 32 19.00 4.13 -2.54
CA VAL A 32 20.15 4.93 -2.09
C VAL A 32 21.06 5.32 -3.27
N ALA A 33 21.18 4.47 -4.29
CA ALA A 33 21.90 4.82 -5.51
C ALA A 33 21.22 5.98 -6.26
N THR A 34 19.90 5.93 -6.43
CA THR A 34 19.11 6.99 -7.06
C THR A 34 19.19 8.29 -6.29
N VAL A 35 19.14 8.25 -4.95
CA VAL A 35 19.34 9.45 -4.11
C VAL A 35 20.64 10.17 -4.46
N ARG A 36 21.73 9.41 -4.63
CA ARG A 36 23.05 9.96 -4.96
C ARG A 36 23.14 10.41 -6.42
N GLU A 37 22.62 9.60 -7.35
CA GLU A 37 22.68 9.87 -8.79
C GLU A 37 21.90 11.13 -9.17
N HIS A 38 20.72 11.33 -8.58
CA HIS A 38 19.85 12.44 -8.90
C HIS A 38 20.00 13.65 -7.97
N GLU A 39 20.93 13.59 -7.00
CA GLU A 39 21.15 14.64 -5.99
C GLU A 39 19.83 15.00 -5.27
N VAL A 40 19.17 13.99 -4.73
CA VAL A 40 17.87 14.13 -4.05
C VAL A 40 18.05 14.90 -2.74
N ASP A 41 17.24 15.94 -2.53
CA ASP A 41 17.23 16.74 -1.30
C ASP A 41 16.45 16.03 -0.17
N ALA A 42 15.35 15.34 -0.52
CA ALA A 42 14.49 14.66 0.44
C ALA A 42 13.92 13.32 -0.07
N VAL A 43 13.92 12.29 0.79
CA VAL A 43 13.24 11.01 0.54
C VAL A 43 11.96 10.95 1.35
N LEU A 44 10.84 10.62 0.69
CA LEU A 44 9.53 10.44 1.31
C LEU A 44 9.14 8.96 1.26
N VAL A 45 8.86 8.37 2.43
CA VAL A 45 8.36 7.00 2.55
C VAL A 45 6.95 7.04 3.13
N ALA A 46 5.95 6.94 2.25
CA ALA A 46 4.53 7.15 2.58
C ALA A 46 3.83 5.92 3.18
N GLY A 47 4.47 5.26 4.15
CA GLY A 47 3.86 4.18 4.94
C GLY A 47 4.14 2.77 4.44
N ASP A 48 3.65 1.81 5.23
CA ASP A 48 3.84 0.36 5.08
C ASP A 48 5.30 -0.02 4.90
N VAL A 49 6.12 0.37 5.89
CA VAL A 49 7.54 0.02 5.97
C VAL A 49 7.68 -1.49 6.16
N TYR A 50 6.93 -2.07 7.08
CA TYR A 50 6.92 -3.50 7.36
C TYR A 50 5.67 -4.19 6.82
N ASP A 51 5.77 -5.50 6.52
CA ASP A 51 4.60 -6.30 6.14
C ASP A 51 3.60 -6.48 7.29
N ARG A 52 4.07 -6.38 8.54
CA ARG A 52 3.27 -6.69 9.74
C ARG A 52 3.73 -5.84 10.92
N ALA A 53 2.82 -5.62 11.87
CA ALA A 53 3.05 -4.86 13.09
C ALA A 53 4.20 -5.43 13.94
N VAL A 54 4.34 -6.76 13.94
CA VAL A 54 5.49 -7.48 14.52
C VAL A 54 6.32 -8.09 13.38
N PRO A 55 7.32 -7.36 12.85
CA PRO A 55 8.14 -7.83 11.75
C PRO A 55 9.11 -8.94 12.18
N PRO A 56 9.51 -9.85 11.27
CA PRO A 56 10.58 -10.79 11.53
C PRO A 56 11.92 -10.07 11.70
N LEU A 57 12.85 -10.65 12.48
CA LEU A 57 14.16 -10.02 12.77
C LEU A 57 14.92 -9.62 11.49
N ALA A 58 14.89 -10.46 10.46
CA ALA A 58 15.57 -10.17 9.20
C ALA A 58 15.03 -8.92 8.49
N ALA A 59 13.74 -8.59 8.66
CA ALA A 59 13.16 -7.35 8.13
C ALA A 59 13.59 -6.14 8.96
N VAL A 60 13.68 -6.28 10.29
CA VAL A 60 14.20 -5.23 11.19
C VAL A 60 15.66 -4.92 10.87
N GLU A 61 16.49 -5.94 10.66
CA GLU A 61 17.89 -5.78 10.26
C GLU A 61 18.02 -5.11 8.88
N LEU A 62 17.13 -5.44 7.94
CA LEU A 62 17.12 -4.80 6.63
C LEU A 62 16.72 -3.33 6.72
N PHE A 63 15.70 -3.00 7.52
CA PHE A 63 15.31 -1.63 7.79
C PHE A 63 16.44 -0.84 8.47
N ASP A 64 17.09 -1.41 9.47
CA ASP A 64 18.24 -0.80 10.16
C ASP A 64 19.37 -0.47 9.17
N ARG A 65 19.72 -1.39 8.27
CA ARG A 65 20.69 -1.12 7.20
C ARG A 65 20.24 0.01 6.27
N ALA A 66 18.96 0.08 5.92
CA ALA A 66 18.42 1.15 5.09
C ALA A 66 18.57 2.52 5.77
N LEU A 67 18.24 2.60 7.07
CA LEU A 67 18.40 3.81 7.87
C LEU A 67 19.87 4.28 7.89
N HIS A 68 20.82 3.37 8.16
CA HIS A 68 22.24 3.72 8.15
C HIS A 68 22.68 4.27 6.79
N ARG A 69 22.28 3.65 5.69
CA ARG A 69 22.70 4.07 4.34
C ARG A 69 22.08 5.39 3.90
N LEU A 70 20.83 5.67 4.29
CA LEU A 70 20.18 6.96 4.07
C LEU A 70 20.84 8.07 4.90
N ALA A 71 21.15 7.79 6.17
CA ALA A 71 21.88 8.72 7.03
C ALA A 71 23.30 9.01 6.49
N GLU A 72 24.03 7.99 6.02
CA GLU A 72 25.33 8.15 5.37
C GLU A 72 25.26 8.96 4.08
N ALA A 73 24.16 8.86 3.33
CA ALA A 73 23.93 9.69 2.16
C ALA A 73 23.64 11.16 2.52
N GLY A 74 23.37 11.46 3.79
CA GLY A 74 23.10 12.82 4.27
C GLY A 74 21.77 13.40 3.76
N VAL A 75 20.88 12.56 3.24
CA VAL A 75 19.59 12.99 2.69
C VAL A 75 18.53 13.08 3.78
N ALA A 76 17.77 14.17 3.80
CA ALA A 76 16.64 14.29 4.71
C ALA A 76 15.58 13.22 4.34
N THR A 77 15.24 12.34 5.28
CA THR A 77 14.26 11.28 5.02
C THR A 77 13.05 11.46 5.92
N VAL A 78 11.84 11.52 5.36
CA VAL A 78 10.59 11.58 6.12
C VAL A 78 9.81 10.29 5.89
N MET A 79 9.51 9.58 6.97
CA MET A 79 8.80 8.29 6.91
C MET A 79 7.58 8.34 7.81
N ILE A 80 6.43 7.89 7.31
CA ILE A 80 5.22 7.70 8.11
C ILE A 80 4.95 6.20 8.30
N SER A 81 4.13 5.83 9.28
CA SER A 81 3.60 4.46 9.40
C SER A 81 2.39 4.28 8.49
N GLY A 82 2.26 3.12 7.85
CA GLY A 82 1.03 2.71 7.17
C GLY A 82 0.11 1.86 8.05
N ASN A 83 -0.86 1.18 7.45
CA ASN A 83 -1.84 0.37 8.18
C ASN A 83 -1.35 -1.06 8.50
N HIS A 84 -0.18 -1.46 7.99
CA HIS A 84 0.51 -2.69 8.39
C HIS A 84 1.52 -2.47 9.52
N ASP A 85 2.02 -1.24 9.67
CA ASP A 85 3.03 -0.90 10.66
C ASP A 85 2.43 -0.75 12.07
N SER A 86 3.19 -1.17 13.09
CA SER A 86 2.93 -0.67 14.44
C SER A 86 3.56 0.71 14.59
N ALA A 87 2.74 1.77 14.57
CA ALA A 87 3.19 3.16 14.70
C ALA A 87 4.10 3.39 15.92
N ARG A 88 3.77 2.76 17.05
CA ARG A 88 4.56 2.84 18.28
C ARG A 88 5.90 2.15 18.17
N ARG A 89 5.97 0.94 17.58
CA ARG A 89 7.22 0.20 17.41
C ARG A 89 8.14 0.87 16.39
N LEU A 90 7.57 1.30 15.27
CA LEU A 90 8.32 2.04 14.24
C LEU A 90 8.87 3.36 14.79
N GLY A 91 8.12 4.05 15.65
CA GLY A 91 8.54 5.31 16.28
C GLY A 91 9.59 5.19 17.39
N VAL A 92 9.98 3.98 17.81
CA VAL A 92 11.00 3.81 18.84
C VAL A 92 12.33 4.41 18.37
N GLY A 93 12.91 5.27 19.21
CA GLY A 93 14.17 5.93 18.89
C GLY A 93 14.06 7.08 17.89
N ALA A 94 12.86 7.47 17.44
CA ALA A 94 12.65 8.54 16.46
C ALA A 94 13.38 9.86 16.84
N GLY A 95 13.41 10.20 18.14
CA GLY A 95 14.13 11.38 18.63
C GLY A 95 15.65 11.34 18.41
N LEU A 96 16.26 10.15 18.52
CA LEU A 96 17.68 9.92 18.28
C LEU A 96 17.97 9.79 16.78
N ILE A 97 17.14 9.02 16.06
CA ILE A 97 17.22 8.82 14.61
C ILE A 97 17.13 10.15 13.85
N ARG A 98 16.33 11.10 14.36
CA ARG A 98 16.25 12.47 13.84
C ARG A 98 17.59 13.21 13.83
N LEU A 99 18.51 12.93 14.75
CA LEU A 99 19.83 13.55 14.75
C LEU A 99 20.68 13.13 13.53
N ALA A 100 20.30 12.04 12.86
CA ALA A 100 20.92 11.55 11.63
C ALA A 100 20.16 11.99 10.36
N GLY A 101 19.22 12.94 10.46
CA GLY A 101 18.45 13.45 9.32
C GLY A 101 17.26 12.59 8.89
N ILE A 102 16.87 11.60 9.71
CA ILE A 102 15.74 10.72 9.42
C ILE A 102 14.59 10.99 10.39
N HIS A 103 13.42 11.32 9.84
CA HIS A 103 12.26 11.80 10.56
C HIS A 103 11.14 10.77 10.49
N LEU A 104 11.02 9.95 11.55
CA LEU A 104 9.92 9.00 11.70
C LEU A 104 8.70 9.71 12.29
N ARG A 105 7.61 9.78 11.52
CA ARG A 105 6.38 10.53 11.77
C ARG A 105 5.22 9.56 11.99
N THR A 106 5.22 8.94 13.16
CA THR A 106 4.27 7.87 13.51
C THR A 106 3.22 8.29 14.54
N ASP A 107 3.33 9.50 15.10
CA ASP A 107 2.39 10.03 16.09
C ASP A 107 1.33 10.95 15.41
N PRO A 108 0.04 10.59 15.41
CA PRO A 108 -1.04 11.42 14.87
C PRO A 108 -1.10 12.83 15.48
N ALA A 109 -0.76 13.00 16.77
CA ALA A 109 -0.77 14.31 17.42
C ALA A 109 0.23 15.28 16.77
N GLY A 110 1.31 14.73 16.21
CA GLY A 110 2.36 15.47 15.55
C GLY A 110 2.00 15.98 14.15
N CYS A 111 0.84 15.65 13.58
CA CYS A 111 0.49 15.91 12.18
C CYS A 111 0.74 17.34 11.68
N ALA A 112 0.60 18.34 12.57
CA ALA A 112 0.78 19.76 12.25
C ALA A 112 2.22 20.28 12.45
N THR A 113 3.15 19.47 12.95
CA THR A 113 4.56 19.85 13.09
C THR A 113 5.31 19.37 11.85
N PRO A 114 5.74 20.21 10.90
CA PRO A 114 6.46 19.71 9.73
C PRO A 114 7.94 19.46 10.02
N VAL A 115 8.57 18.68 9.15
CA VAL A 115 10.02 18.75 8.94
C VAL A 115 10.26 19.94 8.02
N LEU A 116 11.06 20.90 8.47
CA LEU A 116 11.40 22.07 7.67
C LEU A 116 12.74 21.86 7.00
N LEU A 117 12.72 21.91 5.67
CA LEU A 117 13.90 21.94 4.82
C LEU A 117 13.92 23.28 4.09
N SER A 118 15.10 23.74 3.68
CA SER A 118 15.23 25.01 2.95
C SER A 118 16.05 24.78 1.69
N ASP A 119 15.64 25.42 0.60
CA ASP A 119 16.43 25.52 -0.63
C ASP A 119 16.65 27.00 -1.00
N ALA A 120 17.18 27.27 -2.19
CA ALA A 120 17.44 28.64 -2.67
C ALA A 120 16.18 29.54 -2.77
N TYR A 121 14.99 28.96 -2.70
CA TYR A 121 13.71 29.64 -2.84
C TYR A 121 12.94 29.77 -1.51
N GLY A 122 13.53 29.33 -0.40
CA GLY A 122 12.96 29.43 0.94
C GLY A 122 12.59 28.08 1.55
N ASP A 123 11.69 28.10 2.52
CA ASP A 123 11.34 26.91 3.29
C ASP A 123 10.34 26.01 2.54
N VAL A 124 10.47 24.71 2.78
CA VAL A 124 9.55 23.65 2.41
C VAL A 124 9.14 22.92 3.69
N ALA A 125 7.84 22.90 3.97
CA ALA A 125 7.25 22.22 5.11
C ALA A 125 6.74 20.84 4.71
N LEU A 126 7.38 19.79 5.24
CA LEU A 126 7.03 18.39 4.98
C LEU A 126 6.23 17.85 6.15
N TYR A 127 4.93 17.68 5.96
CA TYR A 127 4.00 17.15 6.96
C TYR A 127 3.85 15.64 6.78
N GLY A 128 4.07 14.89 7.86
CA GLY A 128 3.84 13.44 7.88
C GLY A 128 2.53 13.11 8.57
N LEU A 129 1.56 12.59 7.83
CA LEU A 129 0.33 12.02 8.35
C LEU A 129 0.45 10.48 8.34
N PRO A 130 0.75 9.84 9.49
CA PRO A 130 0.69 8.37 9.57
C PRO A 130 -0.71 7.87 9.24
N TYR A 131 -0.85 6.56 8.98
CA TYR A 131 -2.17 5.95 8.86
C TYR A 131 -3.03 6.30 10.08
N LEU A 132 -4.14 6.98 9.82
CA LEU A 132 -5.04 7.55 10.82
C LEU A 132 -6.20 6.58 11.05
N GLU A 133 -5.99 5.56 11.88
CA GLU A 133 -7.04 4.59 12.22
C GLU A 133 -8.24 5.31 12.89
N PRO A 134 -9.40 5.45 12.22
CA PRO A 134 -10.41 6.40 12.67
C PRO A 134 -10.96 6.14 14.06
N ALA A 135 -11.05 4.87 14.47
CA ALA A 135 -11.52 4.50 15.80
C ALA A 135 -10.57 4.97 16.91
N LEU A 136 -9.26 4.98 16.64
CA LEU A 136 -8.23 5.33 17.62
C LEU A 136 -7.97 6.83 17.69
N VAL A 137 -8.00 7.52 16.55
CA VAL A 137 -7.53 8.92 16.48
C VAL A 137 -8.65 9.96 16.46
N ARG A 138 -9.93 9.57 16.38
CA ARG A 138 -11.07 10.52 16.31
C ARG A 138 -11.00 11.58 17.41
N ASP A 139 -10.89 11.16 18.67
CA ASP A 139 -10.95 12.07 19.81
C ASP A 139 -9.71 12.94 19.91
N GLU A 140 -8.53 12.36 19.64
CA GLU A 140 -7.25 13.06 19.62
C GLU A 140 -7.21 14.14 18.54
N LEU A 141 -7.72 13.84 17.35
CA LEU A 141 -7.80 14.78 16.23
C LEU A 141 -8.99 15.74 16.36
N LYS A 142 -9.95 15.46 17.26
CA LYS A 142 -11.23 16.17 17.39
C LYS A 142 -12.06 16.10 16.11
N ALA A 143 -12.01 14.96 15.43
CA ALA A 143 -12.77 14.72 14.21
C ALA A 143 -14.27 14.58 14.50
N ALA A 144 -15.11 15.02 13.57
CA ALA A 144 -16.56 15.01 13.74
C ALA A 144 -17.16 13.61 13.89
N ARG A 145 -16.53 12.59 13.30
CA ARG A 145 -16.93 11.18 13.34
C ARG A 145 -15.72 10.26 13.18
N ALA A 146 -15.86 9.01 13.59
CA ALA A 146 -14.88 7.96 13.29
C ALA A 146 -15.07 7.50 11.83
N GLY A 147 -14.39 8.16 10.90
CA GLY A 147 -14.29 7.73 9.51
C GLY A 147 -13.10 8.40 8.82
N HIS A 148 -12.51 7.73 7.83
CA HIS A 148 -11.27 8.13 7.16
C HIS A 148 -11.27 9.58 6.69
N GLU A 149 -12.32 10.00 5.98
CA GLU A 149 -12.47 11.37 5.50
C GLU A 149 -12.45 12.38 6.65
N ALA A 150 -13.18 12.11 7.74
CA ALA A 150 -13.31 13.04 8.85
C ALA A 150 -12.01 13.21 9.64
N VAL A 151 -11.28 12.11 9.90
CA VAL A 151 -10.00 12.19 10.62
C VAL A 151 -8.91 12.81 9.77
N LEU A 152 -8.89 12.53 8.47
CA LEU A 152 -7.92 13.13 7.55
C LEU A 152 -8.20 14.62 7.32
N THR A 153 -9.47 15.01 7.25
CA THR A 153 -9.87 16.42 7.18
C THR A 153 -9.43 17.17 8.44
N ALA A 154 -9.69 16.62 9.63
CA ALA A 154 -9.26 17.22 10.88
C ALA A 154 -7.73 17.34 10.99
N ALA A 155 -6.97 16.37 10.46
CA ALA A 155 -5.52 16.46 10.36
C ALA A 155 -5.06 17.56 9.38
N MET A 156 -5.66 17.62 8.19
CA MET A 156 -5.37 18.64 7.19
C MET A 156 -5.74 20.05 7.66
N ASP A 157 -6.81 20.23 8.43
CA ASP A 157 -7.16 21.52 9.04
C ASP A 157 -6.05 22.02 9.97
N ARG A 158 -5.42 21.12 10.73
CA ARG A 158 -4.27 21.48 11.57
C ARG A 158 -3.02 21.79 10.74
N VAL A 159 -2.79 21.06 9.66
CA VAL A 159 -1.71 21.36 8.69
C VAL A 159 -1.90 22.75 8.09
N HIS A 160 -3.11 23.07 7.63
CA HIS A 160 -3.43 24.40 7.09
C HIS A 160 -3.30 25.51 8.13
N ALA A 161 -3.70 25.27 9.38
CA ALA A 161 -3.53 26.23 10.46
C ALA A 161 -2.05 26.54 10.75
N ASP A 162 -1.19 25.52 10.74
CA ASP A 162 0.26 25.72 10.86
C ASP A 162 0.83 26.43 9.62
N LEU A 163 0.46 26.02 8.41
CA LEU A 163 0.94 26.63 7.18
C LEU A 163 0.55 28.11 7.06
N ALA A 164 -0.64 28.50 7.55
CA ALA A 164 -1.15 29.86 7.52
C ALA A 164 -0.35 30.86 8.37
N VAL A 165 0.39 30.38 9.39
CA VAL A 165 1.24 31.24 10.25
C VAL A 165 2.70 31.25 9.83
N ARG A 166 3.07 30.49 8.79
CA ARG A 166 4.43 30.45 8.24
C ARG A 166 4.71 31.65 7.33
N ALA A 167 5.98 31.81 6.97
CA ALA A 167 6.40 32.85 6.04
C ALA A 167 5.63 32.73 4.71
N PRO A 168 5.15 33.85 4.13
CA PRO A 168 4.51 33.82 2.81
C PRO A 168 5.38 33.13 1.77
N GLY A 169 4.78 32.24 0.98
CA GLY A 169 5.50 31.46 -0.03
C GLY A 169 6.19 30.19 0.50
N THR A 170 6.00 29.83 1.77
CA THR A 170 6.43 28.50 2.27
C THR A 170 5.73 27.42 1.46
N ARG A 171 6.51 26.58 0.79
CA ARG A 171 5.97 25.44 0.01
C ARG A 171 5.67 24.27 0.94
N SER A 172 4.75 23.41 0.56
CA SER A 172 4.15 22.41 1.43
C SER A 172 4.02 21.05 0.75
N VAL A 173 4.46 20.02 1.47
CA VAL A 173 4.36 18.63 1.04
C VAL A 173 3.70 17.82 2.14
N VAL A 174 2.70 17.01 1.78
CA VAL A 174 2.00 16.11 2.72
C VAL A 174 2.28 14.68 2.33
N LEU A 175 2.79 13.88 3.28
CA LEU A 175 2.81 12.43 3.17
C LEU A 175 1.57 11.89 3.88
N ALA A 176 0.83 10.98 3.24
CA ALA A 176 -0.30 10.33 3.86
C ALA A 176 -0.43 8.88 3.40
N HIS A 177 -0.98 8.04 4.26
CA HIS A 177 -1.27 6.64 3.93
C HIS A 177 -2.78 6.42 4.07
N ALA A 178 -3.48 6.42 2.93
CA ALA A 178 -4.95 6.40 2.88
C ALA A 178 -5.44 5.94 1.51
N PHE A 179 -6.68 5.44 1.45
CA PHE A 179 -7.36 5.23 0.17
C PHE A 179 -8.08 6.53 -0.26
N VAL A 180 -7.61 7.12 -1.35
CA VAL A 180 -8.15 8.32 -1.98
C VAL A 180 -8.94 7.97 -3.24
N ALA A 181 -10.14 8.54 -3.38
CA ALA A 181 -11.05 8.31 -4.47
C ALA A 181 -10.40 8.62 -5.84
N GLY A 182 -10.66 7.74 -6.81
CA GLY A 182 -10.03 7.77 -8.14
C GLY A 182 -8.74 6.94 -8.24
N GLY A 183 -8.25 6.38 -7.12
CA GLY A 183 -7.20 5.36 -7.15
C GLY A 183 -7.76 3.98 -7.42
N GLU A 184 -7.00 3.19 -8.17
CA GLU A 184 -7.31 1.80 -8.51
C GLU A 184 -6.56 0.85 -7.56
N PRO A 185 -7.26 0.03 -6.76
CA PRO A 185 -6.62 -0.93 -5.86
C PRO A 185 -6.19 -2.20 -6.59
N SER A 186 -5.43 -3.04 -5.89
CA SER A 186 -5.15 -4.40 -6.30
C SER A 186 -5.47 -5.39 -5.17
N ASP A 187 -5.26 -6.70 -5.36
CA ASP A 187 -5.67 -7.72 -4.39
C ASP A 187 -4.71 -7.85 -3.20
N SER A 188 -3.61 -7.09 -3.18
CA SER A 188 -2.55 -7.19 -2.16
C SER A 188 -2.69 -6.25 -0.98
N GLU A 189 -3.52 -5.23 -1.13
CA GLU A 189 -3.84 -4.17 -0.19
C GLU A 189 -4.84 -4.67 0.85
N ARG A 190 -4.75 -4.18 2.09
CA ARG A 190 -5.76 -4.46 3.12
C ARG A 190 -7.02 -3.64 2.85
N ASP A 191 -8.18 -4.27 3.05
CA ASP A 191 -9.45 -3.55 3.10
C ASP A 191 -9.51 -2.70 4.39
N ILE A 192 -9.44 -1.38 4.22
CA ILE A 192 -9.54 -0.40 5.30
C ILE A 192 -10.95 0.21 5.44
N THR A 193 -11.97 -0.39 4.84
CA THR A 193 -13.35 0.14 4.89
C THR A 193 -13.83 0.31 6.33
N VAL A 194 -14.35 1.50 6.67
CA VAL A 194 -15.02 1.79 7.95
C VAL A 194 -16.44 2.27 7.67
N GLY A 195 -17.44 1.59 8.23
CA GLY A 195 -18.85 1.97 8.04
C GLY A 195 -19.30 1.99 6.58
N GLY A 196 -18.73 1.10 5.74
CA GLY A 196 -19.03 1.00 4.31
C GLY A 196 -18.32 2.04 3.42
N VAL A 197 -17.46 2.90 3.97
CA VAL A 197 -16.68 3.88 3.18
C VAL A 197 -15.19 3.71 3.48
N ALA A 198 -14.42 3.42 2.42
CA ALA A 198 -12.96 3.37 2.50
C ALA A 198 -12.29 4.63 1.90
N ALA A 199 -12.87 5.16 0.83
CA ALA A 199 -12.22 6.19 0.02
C ALA A 199 -12.47 7.61 0.55
N VAL A 200 -11.42 8.42 0.55
CA VAL A 200 -11.44 9.84 0.89
C VAL A 200 -11.39 10.70 -0.39
N PRO A 201 -12.17 11.78 -0.51
CA PRO A 201 -12.06 12.67 -1.66
C PRO A 201 -10.67 13.32 -1.75
N ALA A 202 -10.08 13.39 -2.96
CA ALA A 202 -8.78 14.04 -3.17
C ALA A 202 -8.78 15.52 -2.74
N GLY A 203 -9.95 16.17 -2.74
CA GLY A 203 -10.12 17.56 -2.30
C GLY A 203 -9.76 17.83 -0.84
N VAL A 204 -9.69 16.81 0.02
CA VAL A 204 -9.21 16.93 1.41
C VAL A 204 -7.78 17.49 1.47
N PHE A 205 -6.97 17.23 0.45
CA PHE A 205 -5.60 17.73 0.36
C PHE A 205 -5.46 19.05 -0.42
N SER A 206 -6.55 19.78 -0.65
CA SER A 206 -6.46 21.06 -1.36
C SER A 206 -5.68 22.09 -0.55
N GLY A 207 -4.83 22.89 -1.22
CA GLY A 207 -4.09 23.99 -0.58
C GLY A 207 -2.63 23.67 -0.24
N VAL A 208 -2.16 22.45 -0.53
CA VAL A 208 -0.73 22.08 -0.46
C VAL A 208 -0.13 21.85 -1.85
N ASP A 209 1.20 21.95 -1.96
CA ASP A 209 1.89 21.91 -3.25
C ASP A 209 2.06 20.48 -3.77
N TYR A 210 2.35 19.51 -2.91
CA TYR A 210 2.48 18.09 -3.29
C TYR A 210 1.92 17.15 -2.22
N VAL A 211 1.31 16.04 -2.65
CA VAL A 211 0.80 14.97 -1.79
C VAL A 211 1.40 13.64 -2.22
N ALA A 212 2.21 13.07 -1.33
CA ALA A 212 2.83 11.76 -1.45
C ALA A 212 1.97 10.71 -0.75
N LEU A 213 1.22 9.92 -1.53
CA LEU A 213 0.37 8.85 -1.01
C LEU A 213 1.06 7.48 -1.06
N GLY A 214 0.87 6.69 -0.01
CA GLY A 214 1.00 5.23 -0.02
C GLY A 214 -0.36 4.56 0.24
N HIS A 215 -0.37 3.23 0.39
CA HIS A 215 -1.51 2.31 0.53
C HIS A 215 -1.82 1.53 -0.77
N LEU A 216 -1.98 2.21 -1.90
CA LEU A 216 -2.22 1.54 -3.18
C LEU A 216 -0.91 1.12 -3.83
N HIS A 217 -0.81 -0.12 -4.28
CA HIS A 217 0.45 -0.72 -4.73
C HIS A 217 0.81 -0.43 -6.19
N GLY A 218 -0.12 0.15 -6.96
CA GLY A 218 0.11 0.66 -8.31
C GLY A 218 0.55 2.13 -8.30
N SER A 219 1.61 2.47 -9.04
CA SER A 219 2.05 3.85 -9.23
C SER A 219 1.04 4.66 -10.04
N GLN A 220 0.38 5.64 -9.42
CA GLN A 220 -0.77 6.33 -9.98
C GLN A 220 -0.71 7.85 -9.80
N THR A 221 -1.26 8.57 -10.77
CA THR A 221 -1.43 10.02 -10.72
C THR A 221 -2.93 10.29 -10.59
N LEU A 222 -3.39 10.76 -9.43
CA LEU A 222 -4.80 11.14 -9.24
C LEU A 222 -5.05 12.56 -9.76
N THR A 223 -4.14 13.46 -9.42
CA THR A 223 -4.08 14.82 -9.94
C THR A 223 -2.61 15.18 -10.21
N GLU A 224 -2.35 16.37 -10.75
CA GLU A 224 -0.98 16.87 -10.92
C GLU A 224 -0.16 16.81 -9.61
N ARG A 225 -0.82 17.07 -8.48
CA ARG A 225 -0.22 17.18 -7.14
C ARG A 225 -0.37 15.95 -6.25
N VAL A 226 -1.34 15.08 -6.53
CA VAL A 226 -1.70 13.94 -5.67
C VAL A 226 -1.36 12.63 -6.38
N ARG A 227 -0.41 11.87 -5.81
CA ARG A 227 0.14 10.67 -6.47
C ARG A 227 0.34 9.54 -5.48
N TYR A 228 0.08 8.31 -5.92
CA TYR A 228 0.62 7.10 -5.28
C TYR A 228 1.95 6.75 -5.93
N SER A 229 2.97 6.50 -5.12
CA SER A 229 4.22 5.92 -5.64
C SER A 229 4.05 4.45 -5.96
N GLY A 230 3.26 3.73 -5.15
CA GLY A 230 3.06 2.29 -5.29
C GLY A 230 4.17 1.52 -4.61
N SER A 231 3.97 0.20 -4.49
CA SER A 231 4.99 -0.67 -3.92
C SER A 231 6.15 -0.86 -4.89
N PRO A 232 7.39 -1.02 -4.38
CA PRO A 232 8.56 -1.20 -5.22
C PRO A 232 8.66 -2.61 -5.83
N LEU A 233 7.93 -3.57 -5.27
CA LEU A 233 7.86 -4.96 -5.74
C LEU A 233 6.39 -5.38 -5.92
N ALA A 234 6.15 -6.45 -6.66
CA ALA A 234 4.80 -7.01 -6.77
C ALA A 234 4.49 -7.94 -5.61
N TYR A 235 3.27 -7.83 -5.08
CA TYR A 235 2.75 -8.57 -3.94
C TYR A 235 1.46 -9.34 -4.25
N SER A 236 0.84 -9.08 -5.40
CA SER A 236 -0.25 -9.87 -5.98
C SER A 236 -0.07 -10.05 -7.48
N PHE A 237 -0.63 -11.14 -8.04
CA PHE A 237 -0.74 -11.31 -9.48
C PHE A 237 -1.67 -10.29 -10.15
N SER A 238 -2.61 -9.67 -9.42
CA SER A 238 -3.42 -8.56 -9.94
C SER A 238 -2.57 -7.38 -10.42
N GLU A 239 -1.34 -7.27 -9.94
CA GLU A 239 -0.39 -6.22 -10.28
C GLU A 239 0.43 -6.52 -11.54
N ALA A 240 0.07 -7.55 -12.33
CA ALA A 240 0.85 -7.96 -13.51
C ALA A 240 1.01 -6.87 -14.58
N ALA A 241 0.09 -5.89 -14.62
CA ALA A 241 0.16 -4.73 -15.50
C ALA A 241 0.89 -3.53 -14.87
N HIS A 242 1.24 -3.58 -13.60
CA HIS A 242 1.89 -2.48 -12.90
C HIS A 242 3.35 -2.36 -13.29
N ARG A 243 3.78 -1.14 -13.62
CA ARG A 243 5.19 -0.76 -13.67
C ARG A 243 5.61 -0.37 -12.25
N LYS A 244 6.60 -1.06 -11.69
CA LYS A 244 7.10 -0.81 -10.34
C LYS A 244 8.09 0.34 -10.38
N THR A 245 7.73 1.44 -9.73
CA THR A 245 8.46 2.71 -9.84
C THR A 245 8.41 3.51 -8.54
N MET A 246 9.31 4.47 -8.41
CA MET A 246 9.21 5.59 -7.46
C MET A 246 9.09 6.91 -8.23
N TRP A 247 8.63 7.96 -7.56
CA TRP A 247 8.51 9.29 -8.17
C TRP A 247 9.72 10.16 -7.83
N LEU A 248 10.38 10.67 -8.86
CA LEU A 248 11.29 11.80 -8.74
C LEU A 248 10.50 13.08 -9.02
N ILE A 249 10.44 13.97 -8.02
CA ILE A 249 9.63 15.17 -8.04
C ILE A 249 10.54 16.38 -7.89
N ASP A 250 10.51 17.29 -8.86
CA ASP A 250 11.11 18.61 -8.74
C ASP A 250 10.02 19.61 -8.36
N LEU A 251 10.10 20.12 -7.12
CA LEU A 251 9.24 21.16 -6.57
C LEU A 251 9.88 22.54 -6.78
N GLY A 252 9.26 23.35 -7.63
CA GLY A 252 9.75 24.67 -7.99
C GLY A 252 9.39 25.78 -6.97
N PRO A 253 9.90 27.01 -7.20
CA PRO A 253 9.71 28.16 -6.30
C PRO A 253 8.26 28.57 -6.05
N ALA A 254 7.35 28.35 -7.00
CA ALA A 254 5.94 28.72 -6.88
C ALA A 254 5.01 27.51 -6.64
N GLY A 255 5.58 26.36 -6.25
CA GLY A 255 4.82 25.13 -6.03
C GLY A 255 4.49 24.35 -7.30
N GLU A 256 5.15 24.68 -8.42
CA GLU A 256 5.09 23.90 -9.65
C GLU A 256 5.80 22.55 -9.49
N ILE A 257 5.26 21.52 -10.16
CA ILE A 257 5.75 20.15 -10.05
C ILE A 257 6.18 19.65 -11.42
N ALA A 258 7.42 19.21 -11.53
CA ALA A 258 7.84 18.26 -12.55
C ALA A 258 7.97 16.86 -11.91
N ALA A 259 7.42 15.84 -12.56
CA ALA A 259 7.34 14.49 -12.01
C ALA A 259 7.80 13.45 -13.03
N GLU A 260 8.78 12.65 -12.64
CA GLU A 260 9.34 11.54 -13.42
C GLU A 260 9.21 10.22 -12.64
N ARG A 261 8.97 9.11 -13.35
CA ARG A 261 8.99 7.77 -12.75
C ARG A 261 10.34 7.11 -12.95
N ILE A 262 10.97 6.69 -11.86
CA ILE A 262 12.19 5.87 -11.87
C ILE A 262 11.81 4.41 -11.65
N ASP A 263 12.28 3.52 -12.52
CA ASP A 263 11.98 2.08 -12.43
C ASP A 263 12.66 1.42 -11.23
N CYS A 264 11.89 0.66 -10.45
CA CYS A 264 12.43 -0.18 -9.39
C CYS A 264 12.94 -1.51 -9.96
N PRO A 265 14.01 -2.10 -9.40
CA PRO A 265 14.48 -3.42 -9.80
C PRO A 265 13.42 -4.47 -9.44
N VAL A 266 12.91 -5.18 -10.45
CA VAL A 266 11.98 -6.29 -10.25
C VAL A 266 12.72 -7.62 -10.47
N PRO A 267 12.66 -8.58 -9.52
CA PRO A 267 13.39 -9.83 -9.65
C PRO A 267 12.89 -10.66 -10.83
N ARG A 268 11.56 -10.69 -11.04
CA ARG A 268 10.89 -11.35 -12.17
C ARG A 268 9.64 -10.59 -12.56
N ARG A 269 9.30 -10.61 -13.86
CA ARG A 269 8.01 -10.11 -14.35
C ARG A 269 6.90 -11.06 -13.91
N LEU A 270 5.71 -10.53 -13.69
CA LEU A 270 4.51 -11.35 -13.49
C LEU A 270 3.92 -11.76 -14.83
N ALA A 271 3.37 -12.97 -14.90
CA ALA A 271 2.59 -13.45 -16.01
C ALA A 271 1.33 -14.14 -15.50
N ARG A 272 0.19 -13.80 -16.10
CA ARG A 272 -1.08 -14.51 -15.89
C ARG A 272 -1.44 -15.19 -17.19
N ILE A 273 -1.44 -16.51 -17.18
CA ILE A 273 -1.79 -17.32 -18.35
C ILE A 273 -3.11 -18.02 -18.09
N ARG A 274 -3.97 -18.12 -19.11
CA ARG A 274 -5.29 -18.75 -18.99
C ARG A 274 -5.56 -19.61 -20.21
N GLY A 275 -6.03 -20.82 -19.98
CA GLY A 275 -6.44 -21.74 -21.05
C GLY A 275 -6.49 -23.18 -20.57
N ARG A 276 -6.72 -24.10 -21.51
CA ARG A 276 -6.59 -25.53 -21.24
C ARG A 276 -5.11 -25.91 -21.09
N LEU A 277 -4.81 -26.90 -20.26
CA LEU A 277 -3.44 -27.27 -19.92
C LEU A 277 -2.57 -27.55 -21.16
N ASP A 278 -3.04 -28.39 -22.08
CA ASP A 278 -2.24 -28.76 -23.26
C ASP A 278 -1.99 -27.56 -24.18
N ALA A 279 -2.99 -26.67 -24.34
CA ALA A 279 -2.83 -25.44 -25.11
C ALA A 279 -1.78 -24.51 -24.48
N LEU A 280 -1.79 -24.35 -23.14
CA LEU A 280 -0.77 -23.56 -22.44
C LEU A 280 0.63 -24.16 -22.56
N LEU A 281 0.74 -25.48 -22.63
CA LEU A 281 2.03 -26.17 -22.78
C LEU A 281 2.58 -26.14 -24.20
N GLU A 282 1.72 -26.02 -25.21
CA GLU A 282 2.12 -26.03 -26.62
C GLU A 282 2.22 -24.64 -27.26
N ASP A 283 1.61 -23.60 -26.67
CA ASP A 283 1.58 -22.25 -27.27
C ASP A 283 2.97 -21.60 -27.29
N PRO A 284 3.60 -21.39 -28.46
CA PRO A 284 4.93 -20.76 -28.54
C PRO A 284 4.92 -19.30 -28.09
N ALA A 285 3.78 -18.60 -28.11
CA ALA A 285 3.70 -17.21 -27.65
C ALA A 285 3.96 -17.07 -26.14
N LEU A 286 3.85 -18.16 -25.38
CA LEU A 286 4.11 -18.19 -23.94
C LEU A 286 5.58 -18.40 -23.56
N GLU A 287 6.49 -18.66 -24.51
CA GLU A 287 7.94 -18.80 -24.26
C GLU A 287 8.52 -17.57 -23.53
N ARG A 288 8.00 -16.37 -23.82
CA ARG A 288 8.39 -15.12 -23.15
C ARG A 288 8.11 -15.08 -21.63
N HIS A 289 7.34 -16.04 -21.11
CA HIS A 289 6.94 -16.12 -19.70
C HIS A 289 7.70 -17.20 -18.92
N GLU A 290 8.66 -17.91 -19.52
CA GLU A 290 9.40 -18.99 -18.85
C GLU A 290 10.24 -18.48 -17.67
N GLU A 291 10.75 -17.25 -17.76
CA GLU A 291 11.47 -16.58 -16.66
C GLU A 291 10.58 -15.71 -15.75
N SER A 292 9.27 -15.65 -16.01
CA SER A 292 8.31 -14.90 -15.21
C SER A 292 7.86 -15.67 -13.98
N TRP A 293 7.45 -14.96 -12.92
CA TRP A 293 6.54 -15.56 -11.96
C TRP A 293 5.18 -15.76 -12.62
N VAL A 294 4.69 -17.00 -12.63
CA VAL A 294 3.48 -17.36 -13.37
C VAL A 294 2.33 -17.69 -12.42
N GLU A 295 1.16 -17.14 -12.72
CA GLU A 295 -0.14 -17.65 -12.32
C GLU A 295 -0.82 -18.29 -13.54
N ALA A 296 -1.16 -19.56 -13.44
CA ALA A 296 -1.90 -20.28 -14.48
C ALA A 296 -3.34 -20.50 -14.06
N THR A 297 -4.29 -20.07 -14.86
CA THR A 297 -5.71 -20.39 -14.70
C THR A 297 -6.13 -21.43 -15.74
N LEU A 298 -6.39 -22.65 -15.27
CA LEU A 298 -6.81 -23.76 -16.10
C LEU A 298 -8.32 -23.75 -16.36
N THR A 299 -8.70 -23.85 -17.63
CA THR A 299 -10.10 -23.87 -18.07
C THR A 299 -10.60 -25.23 -18.52
N ASP A 300 -9.79 -26.27 -18.34
CA ASP A 300 -10.16 -27.65 -18.62
C ASP A 300 -11.47 -28.04 -17.91
N PRO A 301 -12.40 -28.75 -18.56
CA PRO A 301 -13.70 -29.10 -17.97
C PRO A 301 -13.57 -29.96 -16.71
N VAL A 302 -12.50 -30.77 -16.64
CA VAL A 302 -12.10 -31.59 -15.49
C VAL A 302 -10.66 -31.24 -15.17
N ARG A 303 -10.31 -31.23 -13.88
CA ARG A 303 -8.95 -30.93 -13.43
C ARG A 303 -7.98 -31.95 -14.05
N PRO A 304 -6.98 -31.51 -14.82
CA PRO A 304 -6.00 -32.41 -15.42
C PRO A 304 -5.16 -33.15 -14.39
N ALA A 305 -4.47 -34.21 -14.81
CA ALA A 305 -3.49 -34.90 -13.98
C ALA A 305 -2.21 -34.06 -13.86
N GLU A 306 -1.71 -33.92 -12.62
CA GLU A 306 -0.44 -33.26 -12.28
C GLU A 306 -0.19 -31.90 -12.97
N PRO A 307 -1.19 -30.99 -13.04
CA PRO A 307 -1.09 -29.76 -13.82
C PRO A 307 0.05 -28.86 -13.35
N MET A 308 0.25 -28.79 -12.03
CA MET A 308 1.34 -28.04 -11.42
C MET A 308 2.70 -28.51 -11.91
N ALA A 309 2.96 -29.83 -11.88
CA ALA A 309 4.24 -30.39 -12.29
C ALA A 309 4.51 -30.20 -13.78
N ARG A 310 3.48 -30.42 -14.62
CA ARG A 310 3.56 -30.23 -16.07
C ARG A 310 3.82 -28.77 -16.44
N LEU A 311 3.09 -27.83 -15.83
CA LEU A 311 3.33 -26.40 -16.03
C LEU A 311 4.69 -25.97 -15.50
N SER A 312 5.12 -26.46 -14.33
CA SER A 312 6.43 -26.11 -13.76
C SER A 312 7.61 -26.62 -14.60
N ALA A 313 7.41 -27.70 -15.37
CA ALA A 313 8.43 -28.18 -16.31
C ALA A 313 8.68 -27.18 -17.46
N ARG A 314 7.66 -26.41 -17.86
CA ARG A 314 7.76 -25.35 -18.88
C ARG A 314 8.04 -23.97 -18.28
N PHE A 315 7.41 -23.66 -17.16
CA PHE A 315 7.52 -22.38 -16.44
C PHE A 315 8.15 -22.66 -15.06
N PRO A 316 9.49 -22.69 -14.94
CA PRO A 316 10.18 -23.07 -13.70
C PRO A 316 9.81 -22.25 -12.46
N HIS A 317 9.26 -21.05 -12.66
CA HIS A 317 8.87 -20.11 -11.63
C HIS A 317 7.35 -19.99 -11.45
N MET A 318 6.60 -21.07 -11.73
CA MET A 318 5.17 -21.16 -11.44
C MET A 318 4.91 -21.00 -9.93
N LEU A 319 4.03 -20.08 -9.55
CA LEU A 319 3.69 -19.81 -8.15
C LEU A 319 2.21 -20.04 -7.79
N SER A 320 1.29 -19.86 -8.72
CA SER A 320 -0.16 -19.97 -8.49
C SER A 320 -0.87 -20.78 -9.57
N LEU A 321 -1.64 -21.79 -9.17
CA LEU A 321 -2.49 -22.56 -10.07
C LEU A 321 -3.95 -22.40 -9.66
N VAL A 322 -4.74 -21.81 -10.54
CA VAL A 322 -6.18 -21.62 -10.40
C VAL A 322 -6.89 -22.57 -11.34
N PHE A 323 -8.00 -23.17 -10.90
CA PHE A 323 -8.83 -24.04 -11.74
C PHE A 323 -10.23 -23.44 -11.89
N GLU A 324 -10.52 -22.91 -13.07
CA GLU A 324 -11.79 -22.29 -13.46
C GLU A 324 -12.31 -22.93 -14.76
N PRO A 325 -12.93 -24.13 -14.67
CA PRO A 325 -13.38 -24.89 -15.84
C PRO A 325 -14.38 -24.09 -16.67
N ASP A 326 -14.25 -24.14 -18.00
CA ASP A 326 -15.24 -23.58 -18.92
C ASP A 326 -16.52 -24.44 -18.85
N ARG A 327 -17.47 -24.06 -17.97
CA ARG A 327 -18.74 -24.76 -17.78
C ARG A 327 -19.89 -24.02 -18.47
N ASN A 328 -20.80 -24.77 -19.09
CA ASN A 328 -22.07 -24.23 -19.60
C ASN A 328 -22.96 -23.74 -18.44
N THR A 329 -23.72 -22.67 -18.68
CA THR A 329 -24.61 -21.93 -17.75
C THR A 329 -25.76 -22.73 -17.10
N GLY A 330 -25.77 -24.06 -17.23
CA GLY A 330 -26.84 -24.95 -16.73
C GLY A 330 -26.42 -25.95 -15.65
N ASP A 331 -25.21 -25.86 -15.07
CA ASP A 331 -24.75 -26.79 -14.04
C ASP A 331 -25.19 -26.35 -12.61
N PRO A 332 -26.06 -27.10 -11.91
CA PRO A 332 -26.53 -26.75 -10.56
C PRO A 332 -25.43 -26.72 -9.50
N LEU A 333 -24.24 -27.27 -9.77
CA LEU A 333 -23.08 -27.23 -8.87
C LEU A 333 -22.20 -25.98 -9.04
N ALA A 334 -22.46 -25.13 -10.04
CA ALA A 334 -21.70 -23.90 -10.32
C ALA A 334 -21.79 -22.83 -9.21
N SER A 335 -22.66 -23.05 -8.23
CA SER A 335 -23.28 -21.96 -7.52
C SER A 335 -22.45 -21.39 -6.36
N TYR A 336 -21.55 -22.13 -5.71
CA TYR A 336 -20.97 -21.65 -4.44
C TYR A 336 -19.72 -20.75 -4.61
N ALA A 337 -18.70 -21.20 -5.35
CA ALA A 337 -17.47 -20.41 -5.55
C ALA A 337 -17.69 -19.17 -6.45
N GLN A 338 -18.59 -19.25 -7.43
CA GLN A 338 -19.02 -18.08 -8.21
C GLN A 338 -19.88 -17.11 -7.40
N ARG A 339 -20.64 -17.58 -6.40
CA ARG A 339 -21.39 -16.70 -5.49
C ARG A 339 -20.48 -15.85 -4.60
N LEU A 340 -19.30 -16.35 -4.23
CA LEU A 340 -18.38 -15.67 -3.30
C LEU A 340 -17.40 -14.70 -3.99
N LYS A 341 -17.19 -14.83 -5.31
CA LYS A 341 -16.23 -14.00 -6.05
C LYS A 341 -16.72 -12.54 -6.12
N GLY A 342 -15.92 -11.61 -5.60
CA GLY A 342 -16.25 -10.18 -5.56
C GLY A 342 -17.23 -9.78 -4.45
N ARG A 343 -17.44 -10.65 -3.45
CA ARG A 343 -18.26 -10.34 -2.27
C ARG A 343 -17.38 -9.87 -1.11
N THR A 344 -17.84 -8.85 -0.38
CA THR A 344 -17.19 -8.38 0.85
C THR A 344 -17.39 -9.38 1.99
N ASP A 345 -16.55 -9.33 3.03
CA ASP A 345 -16.70 -10.17 4.23
C ASP A 345 -18.10 -10.06 4.84
N GLN A 346 -18.66 -8.85 4.84
CA GLN A 346 -20.03 -8.61 5.27
C GLN A 346 -21.05 -9.31 4.37
N GLN A 347 -20.91 -9.22 3.05
CA GLN A 347 -21.81 -9.94 2.13
C GLN A 347 -21.70 -11.45 2.31
N ILE A 348 -20.50 -11.99 2.51
CA ILE A 348 -20.27 -13.41 2.78
C ILE A 348 -20.97 -13.83 4.09
N ALA A 349 -20.89 -13.02 5.15
CA ALA A 349 -21.57 -13.27 6.41
C ALA A 349 -23.10 -13.20 6.27
N GLU A 350 -23.62 -12.21 5.55
CA GLU A 350 -25.05 -12.05 5.27
C GLU A 350 -25.59 -13.21 4.41
N ASP A 351 -24.83 -13.65 3.40
CA ASP A 351 -25.14 -14.81 2.57
C ASP A 351 -25.15 -16.10 3.38
N PHE A 352 -24.22 -16.24 4.33
CA PHE A 352 -24.20 -17.38 5.24
C PHE A 352 -25.47 -17.43 6.09
N VAL A 353 -25.91 -16.30 6.65
CA VAL A 353 -27.17 -16.20 7.39
C VAL A 353 -28.36 -16.56 6.51
N ALA A 354 -28.43 -16.01 5.29
CA ALA A 354 -29.46 -16.35 4.33
C ALA A 354 -29.46 -17.84 3.97
N HIS A 355 -28.28 -18.43 3.82
CA HIS A 355 -28.13 -19.84 3.47
C HIS A 355 -28.64 -20.77 4.58
N VAL A 356 -28.24 -20.54 5.84
CA VAL A 356 -28.65 -21.38 6.97
C VAL A 356 -30.12 -21.18 7.36
N ARG A 357 -30.73 -20.06 6.94
CA ARG A 357 -32.16 -19.75 7.17
C ARG A 357 -33.05 -19.99 5.95
N GLY A 358 -32.59 -20.78 4.98
CA GLY A 358 -33.43 -21.19 3.84
C GLY A 358 -33.85 -20.03 2.93
N GLY A 359 -32.98 -19.02 2.77
CA GLY A 359 -33.19 -17.86 1.91
C GLY A 359 -33.61 -16.58 2.64
N ALA A 360 -33.88 -16.64 3.94
CA ALA A 360 -34.17 -15.46 4.75
C ALA A 360 -32.87 -14.79 5.22
N GLY A 361 -32.47 -13.70 4.56
CA GLY A 361 -31.30 -12.89 4.95
C GLY A 361 -31.50 -12.13 6.27
N PRO A 362 -30.43 -11.50 6.80
CA PRO A 362 -30.47 -10.80 8.06
C PRO A 362 -31.30 -9.51 8.01
N ASP A 363 -32.04 -9.23 9.09
CA ASP A 363 -32.75 -7.97 9.27
C ASP A 363 -31.80 -6.79 9.56
N ALA A 364 -32.35 -5.58 9.75
CA ALA A 364 -31.52 -4.38 9.94
C ALA A 364 -30.72 -4.39 11.25
N ALA A 365 -31.25 -5.01 12.31
CA ALA A 365 -30.53 -5.12 13.58
C ALA A 365 -29.45 -6.19 13.48
N GLU A 366 -29.75 -7.33 12.85
CA GLU A 366 -28.81 -8.43 12.60
C GLU A 366 -27.64 -7.99 11.69
N ARG A 367 -27.90 -7.19 10.65
CA ARG A 367 -26.85 -6.58 9.81
C ARG A 367 -25.94 -5.65 10.60
N GLY A 368 -26.50 -4.88 11.53
CA GLY A 368 -25.73 -4.04 12.44
C GLY A 368 -24.80 -4.85 13.34
N VAL A 369 -25.28 -6.00 13.86
CA VAL A 369 -24.47 -6.91 14.68
C VAL A 369 -23.36 -7.57 13.86
N LEU A 370 -23.64 -8.02 12.63
CA LEU A 370 -22.63 -8.61 11.75
C LEU A 370 -21.53 -7.61 11.39
N SER A 371 -21.91 -6.38 11.01
CA SER A 371 -20.94 -5.31 10.75
C SER A 371 -20.12 -4.99 12.00
N GLY A 372 -20.79 -4.83 13.16
CA GLY A 372 -20.12 -4.56 14.43
C GLY A 372 -19.13 -5.66 14.83
N ALA A 373 -19.49 -6.93 14.67
CA ALA A 373 -18.59 -8.04 14.97
C ALA A 373 -17.37 -8.10 14.04
N ILE A 374 -17.55 -7.78 12.75
CA ILE A 374 -16.43 -7.68 11.80
C ILE A 374 -15.52 -6.49 12.16
N ASP A 375 -16.10 -5.34 12.48
CA ASP A 375 -15.37 -4.15 12.91
C ASP A 375 -14.64 -4.39 14.25
N ASP A 376 -15.28 -5.06 15.21
CA ASP A 376 -14.70 -5.41 16.50
C ASP A 376 -13.50 -6.34 16.36
N VAL A 377 -13.54 -7.32 15.44
CA VAL A 377 -12.36 -8.18 15.16
C VAL A 377 -11.21 -7.36 14.59
N ARG A 378 -11.50 -6.41 13.68
CA ARG A 378 -10.48 -5.50 13.13
C ARG A 378 -9.88 -4.60 14.23
N VAL A 379 -10.72 -4.10 15.14
CA VAL A 379 -10.29 -3.28 16.29
C VAL A 379 -9.51 -4.09 17.31
N ASP A 380 -9.93 -5.32 17.62
CA ASP A 380 -9.31 -6.17 18.63
C ASP A 380 -7.95 -6.71 18.15
N ASP A 381 -7.79 -6.98 16.85
CA ASP A 381 -6.48 -7.20 16.23
C ASP A 381 -5.58 -5.96 16.37
N GLY A 382 -6.13 -4.75 16.23
CA GLY A 382 -5.39 -3.50 16.47
C GLY A 382 -5.11 -3.20 17.95
N ALA A 383 -6.00 -3.61 18.88
CA ALA A 383 -5.98 -3.25 20.30
C ALA A 383 -5.24 -4.28 21.18
N ASN A 384 -5.40 -5.59 20.93
CA ASN A 384 -4.63 -6.63 21.61
C ASN A 384 -3.12 -6.57 21.27
N GLU A 385 -2.75 -5.85 20.21
CA GLU A 385 -1.38 -5.50 19.88
C GLU A 385 -0.80 -4.34 20.72
N VAL A 386 -1.65 -3.54 21.39
CA VAL A 386 -1.25 -2.47 22.33
C VAL A 386 -1.01 -3.03 23.74
N ALA A 387 -1.66 -4.14 24.09
CA ALA A 387 -1.69 -4.70 25.44
C ALA A 387 -0.67 -5.84 25.71
N ARG A 388 0.10 -6.29 24.70
CA ARG A 388 1.11 -7.36 24.83
C ARG A 388 2.55 -6.92 24.65
#